data_AF-A0A3D3YWQ4-F1
#
_entry.id   AF-A0A3D3YWQ4-F1
#
_cell.length_a   1.000
_cell.length_b   1.000
_cell.length_c   1.000
_cell.angle_alpha   90.00
_cell.angle_beta   90.00
_cell.angle_gamma   90.00
#
_symmetry.space_group_name_H-M   'P 1'
#
loop_
_entity.id
_entity.type
_entity.pdbx_description
1 polymer ?
#
loop_
_entity_poly.entity_id
_entity_poly.type
_entity_poly.pdbx_seq_one_letter_code
_entity_poly.pdbx_strand_id
1 'polypeptide(L)'
;MGIVVELDTYRAGRTPATPATVDVVRRLERAVERLESAVGPLNHPRSGSLEPELESELLAILGAIAMEMLESATARTERLVERLARTGV
;
A
#
# COMPACT_ATOMS: atom_id res chain seq x y z
N MET A 1 8.93 29.37 9.68
CA MET A 1 8.14 29.27 10.93
C MET A 1 7.75 27.81 11.11
N GLY A 2 8.25 27.13 12.14
CA GLY A 2 7.81 25.77 12.48
C GLY A 2 6.73 25.83 13.55
N ILE A 3 5.59 25.16 13.33
CA ILE A 3 4.55 25.03 14.34
C ILE A 3 4.97 23.90 15.28
N VAL A 4 5.18 24.23 16.56
CA VAL A 4 5.42 23.22 17.60
C VAL A 4 4.06 22.69 18.01
N VAL A 5 3.72 21.47 17.59
CA VAL A 5 2.51 20.78 18.03
C VAL A 5 2.87 19.94 19.25
N GLU A 6 2.17 20.13 20.37
CA GLU A 6 2.31 19.25 21.53
C GLU A 6 1.91 17.82 21.17
N LEU A 7 2.74 16.86 21.58
CA LEU A 7 2.56 15.44 21.27
C LEU A 7 1.22 14.91 21.79
N ASP A 8 0.75 15.42 22.94
CA ASP A 8 -0.53 15.03 23.53
C ASP A 8 -1.72 15.64 22.78
N THR A 9 -1.59 16.85 22.24
CA THR A 9 -2.61 17.45 21.36
C THR A 9 -2.68 16.71 20.02
N TYR A 10 -1.53 16.32 19.48
CA TYR A 10 -1.45 15.48 18.28
C TYR A 10 -2.08 14.09 18.50
N ARG A 11 -1.85 13.48 19.66
CA ARG A 11 -2.43 12.18 20.04
C ARG A 11 -3.92 12.26 20.36
N ALA A 12 -4.37 13.33 21.03
CA ALA A 12 -5.77 13.52 21.39
C ALA A 12 -6.70 13.72 20.18
N GLY A 13 -6.17 14.22 19.06
CA GLY A 13 -6.88 14.32 17.79
C GLY A 13 -7.01 13.00 17.03
N ARG A 14 -6.29 11.93 17.43
CA ARG A 14 -6.46 10.61 16.82
C ARG A 14 -7.61 9.87 17.48
N THR A 15 -8.63 9.56 16.69
CA THR A 15 -9.60 8.53 17.05
C THR A 15 -8.84 7.21 17.29
N PRO A 16 -9.04 6.53 18.43
CA PRO A 16 -8.42 5.23 18.66
C PRO A 16 -8.83 4.27 17.54
N ALA A 17 -7.86 3.52 17.01
CA ALA A 17 -8.11 2.57 15.94
C ALA A 17 -9.15 1.55 16.39
N THR A 18 -10.21 1.38 15.59
CA THR A 18 -11.20 0.34 15.84
C THR A 18 -10.61 -1.03 15.51
N PRO A 19 -11.12 -2.13 16.09
CA PRO A 19 -10.71 -3.48 15.70
C PRO A 19 -10.78 -3.71 14.19
N ALA A 20 -11.83 -3.19 13.53
CA ALA A 20 -12.00 -3.27 12.08
C ALA A 20 -10.87 -2.55 11.32
N THR A 21 -10.46 -1.36 11.78
CA THR A 21 -9.32 -0.62 11.20
C THR A 21 -8.02 -1.42 11.35
N VAL A 22 -7.78 -2.04 12.50
CA VAL A 22 -6.60 -2.87 12.74
C VAL A 22 -6.59 -4.07 11.79
N ASP A 23 -7.73 -4.72 11.58
CA ASP A 23 -7.84 -5.87 10.67
C ASP A 23 -7.58 -5.47 9.21
N VAL A 24 -8.07 -4.31 8.76
CA VAL A 24 -7.80 -3.79 7.41
C VAL A 24 -6.31 -3.50 7.24
N VAL A 25 -5.65 -2.88 8.22
CA VAL A 25 -4.19 -2.64 8.17
C VAL A 25 -3.42 -3.95 8.07
N ARG A 26 -3.74 -4.95 8.90
CA ARG A 26 -3.07 -6.27 8.85
C ARG A 26 -3.29 -6.97 7.51
N ARG A 27 -4.47 -6.81 6.90
CA ARG A 27 -4.76 -7.35 5.57
C ARG A 27 -3.96 -6.64 4.48
N LEU A 28 -3.84 -5.32 4.57
CA LEU A 28 -3.02 -4.51 3.67
C LEU A 28 -1.54 -4.90 3.77
N GLU A 29 -0.99 -5.03 4.98
CA GLU A 29 0.40 -5.46 5.22
C GLU A 29 0.69 -6.80 4.53
N ARG A 30 -0.15 -7.81 4.75
CA ARG A 30 -0.01 -9.12 4.09
C ARG A 30 -0.11 -9.04 2.57
N ALA A 31 -0.98 -8.17 2.06
CA ALA A 31 -1.14 -7.98 0.62
C ALA A 31 0.12 -7.33 0.01
N VAL A 32 0.73 -6.37 0.72
CA VAL A 32 1.99 -5.72 0.32
C VAL A 32 3.14 -6.70 0.35
N GLU A 33 3.29 -7.52 1.39
CA GLU A 33 4.34 -8.56 1.46
C GLU A 33 4.27 -9.54 0.27
N ARG A 34 3.05 -9.93 -0.12
CA ARG A 34 2.83 -10.77 -1.31
C ARG A 34 3.17 -10.02 -2.60
N LEU A 35 2.86 -8.73 -2.67
CA LEU A 35 3.18 -7.90 -3.83
C LEU A 35 4.69 -7.73 -3.99
N GLU A 36 5.43 -7.46 -2.91
CA GLU A 36 6.90 -7.40 -2.94
C GLU A 36 7.51 -8.70 -3.46
N SER A 37 6.99 -9.84 -2.99
CA SER A 37 7.40 -11.16 -3.46
C SER A 37 7.13 -11.38 -4.96
N ALA A 38 6.03 -10.83 -5.49
CA ALA A 38 5.65 -10.95 -6.89
C ALA A 38 6.40 -9.96 -7.82
N VAL A 39 6.71 -8.77 -7.34
CA VAL A 39 7.40 -7.71 -8.13
C VAL A 39 8.92 -7.84 -8.04
N GLY A 40 9.47 -8.41 -6.96
CA GLY A 40 10.91 -8.61 -6.79
C GLY A 40 11.62 -9.25 -7.99
N PRO A 41 11.10 -10.34 -8.59
CA PRO A 41 11.67 -10.96 -9.79
C PRO A 41 11.59 -10.07 -11.05
N LEU A 42 10.56 -9.21 -11.15
CA LEU A 42 10.32 -8.31 -12.27
C LEU A 42 11.24 -7.08 -12.26
N ASN A 43 11.75 -6.71 -11.08
CA ASN A 43 12.74 -5.65 -10.91
C ASN A 43 14.15 -6.13 -11.29
N HIS A 44 14.33 -6.50 -12.56
CA HIS A 44 15.66 -6.81 -13.09
C HIS A 44 16.46 -5.50 -13.24
N PRO A 45 17.63 -5.35 -12.60
CA PRO A 45 18.40 -4.10 -12.58
C PRO A 45 18.89 -3.65 -13.97
N ARG A 46 18.74 -4.49 -15.01
CA ARG A 46 19.06 -4.16 -16.40
C ARG A 46 17.90 -3.57 -17.20
N SER A 47 16.65 -3.70 -16.75
CA SER A 47 15.47 -3.23 -17.49
C SER A 47 15.11 -1.77 -17.18
N GLY A 48 15.56 -1.23 -16.03
CA GLY A 48 15.47 0.19 -15.68
C GLY A 48 14.06 0.77 -15.52
N SER A 49 13.02 0.06 -15.97
CA SER A 49 11.63 0.51 -15.96
C SER A 49 10.73 -0.68 -15.66
N LEU A 50 9.80 -0.48 -14.73
CA LEU A 50 8.63 -1.32 -14.58
C LEU A 50 7.77 -1.19 -15.85
N GLU A 51 6.92 -2.18 -16.11
CA GLU A 51 5.86 -1.99 -17.11
C GLU A 51 4.98 -0.80 -16.71
N PRO A 52 4.64 0.13 -17.63
CA PRO A 52 3.87 1.33 -17.31
C PRO A 52 2.53 1.06 -16.61
N GLU A 53 1.89 -0.07 -16.92
CA GLU A 53 0.64 -0.48 -16.26
C GLU A 53 0.87 -0.89 -14.80
N LEU A 54 1.98 -1.59 -14.51
CA LEU A 54 2.34 -1.97 -13.15
C LEU A 54 2.70 -0.73 -12.33
N GLU A 55 3.49 0.19 -12.88
CA GLU A 55 3.84 1.45 -12.23
C GLU A 55 2.59 2.29 -11.90
N SER A 56 1.67 2.42 -12.86
CA SER A 56 0.41 3.15 -12.66
C SER A 56 -0.42 2.57 -11.51
N GLU A 57 -0.46 1.25 -11.38
CA GLU A 57 -1.22 0.57 -10.32
C GLU A 57 -0.54 0.70 -8.95
N LEU A 58 0.79 0.65 -8.89
CA LEU A 58 1.56 0.93 -7.68
C LEU A 58 1.32 2.37 -7.20
N LEU A 59 1.33 3.35 -8.11
CA LEU A 59 1.01 4.74 -7.80
C LEU A 59 -0.44 4.90 -7.33
N ALA A 60 -1.37 4.15 -7.92
CA ALA A 60 -2.78 4.15 -7.53
C ALA A 60 -3.01 3.56 -6.13
N ILE A 61 -2.23 2.55 -5.73
CA ILE A 61 -2.23 2.00 -4.37
C ILE A 61 -1.65 3.03 -3.40
N LEU A 62 -0.49 3.62 -3.74
CA LEU A 62 0.16 4.65 -2.92
C LEU A 62 -0.78 5.85 -2.69
N GLY A 63 -1.47 6.31 -3.72
CA GLY A 63 -2.45 7.39 -3.62
C GLY A 63 -3.60 7.04 -2.69
N ALA A 64 -4.11 5.80 -2.73
CA ALA A 64 -5.16 5.36 -1.81
C ALA A 64 -4.66 5.30 -0.35
N ILE A 65 -3.43 4.85 -0.12
CA ILE A 65 -2.81 4.87 1.22
C ILE A 65 -2.64 6.30 1.73
N ALA A 66 -2.15 7.21 0.89
CA ALA A 66 -1.95 8.62 1.25
C ALA A 66 -3.26 9.34 1.59
N MET A 67 -4.39 8.90 1.01
CA MET A 67 -5.74 9.41 1.31
C MET A 67 -6.43 8.64 2.45
N GLU A 68 -5.71 7.79 3.18
CA GLU A 68 -6.23 6.93 4.26
C GLU A 68 -7.38 5.99 3.82
N MET A 69 -7.47 5.70 2.52
CA MET A 69 -8.48 4.81 1.95
C MET A 69 -8.01 3.34 2.02
N LEU A 70 -7.83 2.85 3.24
CA LEU A 70 -7.16 1.57 3.51
C LEU A 70 -7.84 0.36 2.88
N GLU A 71 -9.18 0.30 2.85
CA GLU A 71 -9.91 -0.79 2.18
C GLU A 71 -9.68 -0.78 0.67
N SER A 72 -9.69 0.40 0.06
CA SER A 72 -9.44 0.58 -1.38
C SER A 72 -8.00 0.19 -1.74
N ALA A 73 -7.04 0.63 -0.93
CA ALA A 73 -5.64 0.24 -1.06
C ALA A 73 -5.50 -1.29 -0.97
N THR A 74 -6.12 -1.92 0.03
CA THR A 74 -6.09 -3.37 0.23
C THR A 74 -6.66 -4.12 -0.98
N ALA A 75 -7.87 -3.75 -1.43
CA ALA A 75 -8.52 -4.40 -2.56
C ALA A 75 -7.78 -4.19 -3.89
N ARG A 76 -7.08 -3.07 -4.05
CA ARG A 76 -6.20 -2.85 -5.22
C ARG A 76 -4.96 -3.73 -5.16
N THR A 77 -4.27 -3.77 -4.02
CA THR A 77 -3.08 -4.61 -3.82
C THR A 77 -3.39 -6.09 -4.04
N GLU A 78 -4.49 -6.60 -3.49
CA GLU A 78 -4.87 -8.01 -3.67
C GLU A 78 -5.17 -8.35 -5.13
N ARG A 79 -5.93 -7.50 -5.84
CA ARG A 79 -6.21 -7.70 -7.27
C ARG A 79 -4.93 -7.65 -8.11
N LEU A 80 -3.98 -6.79 -7.76
CA LEU A 80 -2.69 -6.71 -8.43
C LEU A 80 -1.89 -8.00 -8.22
N VAL A 81 -1.80 -8.49 -6.98
CA VAL A 81 -1.15 -9.78 -6.67
C VAL A 81 -1.79 -10.93 -7.43
N GLU A 82 -3.11 -11.03 -7.44
CA GLU A 82 -3.84 -12.06 -8.21
C GLU A 82 -3.57 -11.97 -9.71
N ARG A 83 -3.48 -10.74 -10.25
CA ARG A 83 -3.15 -10.51 -11.66
C ARG A 83 -1.74 -10.99 -11.96
N LEU A 84 -0.74 -10.59 -11.17
CA LEU A 84 0.65 -11.03 -11.34
C LEU A 84 0.79 -12.56 -11.23
N ALA A 85 0.07 -13.19 -10.30
CA ALA A 85 0.05 -14.65 -10.15
C ALA A 85 -0.55 -15.38 -11.36
N ARG A 86 -1.57 -14.79 -12.02
CA ARG A 86 -2.17 -15.35 -13.24
C ARG A 86 -1.31 -15.16 -14.48
N THR A 87 -0.62 -14.03 -14.58
CA THR A 87 0.21 -13.73 -15.76
C THR A 87 1.46 -14.59 -15.80
N GLY A 88 1.82 -15.29 -14.71
CA GLY A 88 2.88 -16.29 -14.71
C GLY A 88 4.20 -15.73 -15.23
N VAL A 89 4.82 -14.88 -14.42
CA VAL A 89 6.25 -14.58 -14.55
C VAL A 89 7.04 -15.85 -14.23
#